data_AF-A0A847PDD5-F1
#
_entry.id   AF-A0A847PDD5-F1
#
_cell.length_a   1.000
_cell.length_b   1.000
_cell.length_c   1.000
_cell.angle_alpha   90.00
_cell.angle_beta   90.00
_cell.angle_gamma   90.00
#
_symmetry.space_group_name_H-M   'P 1'
#
loop_
_entity.id
_entity.type
_entity.pdbx_description
1 polymer ?
#
loop_
_entity_poly.entity_id
_entity_poly.type
_entity_poly.pdbx_seq_one_letter_code
_entity_poly.pdbx_strand_id
1 'polypeptide(L)'
;DGVIVLCILLGGAVGHILRLPSGVLTGGLIAGLIAKGLTLGDVPSGTFLSIVSQLLVAYVVVSNSDVAALRRHPEAVPAALCYIVVLLAFCLLLAFGVVRFFGLDLNTAIYATAPGGLSGMALSATDAGAETPVSMIFHLFRMVIVLVATPFLALFFTR
;
A
#
# COMPACT_ATOMS: atom_id res chain seq x y z
N ASP A 1 -24.21 -9.78 -1.61
CA ASP A 1 -22.96 -10.08 -2.35
C ASP A 1 -21.94 -10.92 -1.57
N GLY A 2 -22.31 -12.13 -1.14
CA GLY A 2 -21.37 -13.04 -0.46
C GLY A 2 -20.30 -13.64 -1.38
N VAL A 3 -20.59 -13.68 -2.69
CA VAL A 3 -19.71 -14.22 -3.71
C VAL A 3 -18.42 -13.39 -3.84
N ILE A 4 -18.54 -12.06 -3.86
CA ILE A 4 -17.36 -11.19 -3.98
C ILE A 4 -16.46 -11.32 -2.74
N VAL A 5 -17.06 -11.36 -1.54
CA VAL A 5 -16.31 -11.57 -0.29
C VAL A 5 -15.61 -12.92 -0.28
N LEU A 6 -16.29 -13.99 -0.71
CA LEU A 6 -15.69 -15.31 -0.82
C LEU A 6 -14.53 -15.31 -1.82
N CYS A 7 -14.68 -14.68 -2.98
CA CYS A 7 -13.61 -14.53 -3.96
C CYS A 7 -12.41 -13.75 -3.41
N ILE A 8 -12.63 -12.66 -2.66
CA ILE A 8 -11.55 -11.89 -2.01
C ILE A 8 -10.80 -12.77 -0.99
N LEU A 9 -11.52 -13.52 -0.16
CA LEU A 9 -10.91 -14.39 0.85
C LEU A 9 -10.10 -15.53 0.20
N LEU A 10 -10.67 -16.19 -0.80
CA LEU A 10 -9.99 -17.25 -1.56
C LEU A 10 -8.78 -16.68 -2.31
N GLY A 11 -8.95 -15.55 -3.00
CA GLY A 11 -7.86 -14.87 -3.71
C GLY A 11 -6.72 -14.51 -2.77
N GLY A 12 -7.01 -13.95 -1.59
CA GLY A 12 -6.01 -13.63 -0.59
C GLY A 12 -5.29 -14.87 -0.04
N ALA A 13 -6.01 -15.96 0.23
CA ALA A 13 -5.43 -17.22 0.66
C ALA A 13 -4.50 -17.81 -0.42
N VAL A 14 -4.96 -17.84 -1.68
CA VAL A 14 -4.17 -18.30 -2.83
C VAL A 14 -2.93 -17.44 -3.00
N GLY A 15 -3.07 -16.11 -2.94
CA GLY A 15 -1.93 -15.19 -3.06
C GLY A 15 -0.90 -15.36 -1.94
N HIS A 16 -1.35 -15.66 -0.72
CA HIS A 16 -0.47 -16.01 0.40
C HIS A 16 0.29 -17.32 0.13
N ILE A 17 -0.39 -18.36 -0.37
CA ILE A 17 0.21 -19.66 -0.71
C ILE A 17 1.25 -19.51 -1.84
N LEU A 18 0.94 -18.71 -2.85
CA LEU A 18 1.82 -18.44 -3.99
C LEU A 18 3.01 -17.53 -3.63
N ARG A 19 3.14 -17.09 -2.37
CA ARG A 19 4.21 -16.21 -1.87
C ARG A 19 4.37 -14.93 -2.72
N LEU A 20 3.25 -14.41 -3.21
CA LEU A 20 3.26 -13.14 -3.93
C LEU A 20 3.64 -11.99 -2.97
N PRO A 21 4.24 -10.90 -3.49
CA PRO A 21 4.50 -9.72 -2.68
C PRO A 21 3.17 -9.19 -2.13
N SER A 22 3.08 -9.09 -0.79
CA SER A 22 1.82 -8.82 -0.08
C SER A 22 0.68 -9.73 -0.55
N GLY A 23 0.94 -11.04 -0.60
CA GLY A 23 0.08 -12.01 -1.29
C GLY A 23 -1.39 -12.01 -0.88
N VAL A 24 -1.69 -11.76 0.40
CA VAL A 24 -3.08 -11.64 0.89
C VAL A 24 -3.79 -10.45 0.22
N LEU A 25 -3.13 -9.29 0.18
CA LEU A 25 -3.73 -8.06 -0.36
C LEU A 25 -3.79 -8.12 -1.89
N THR A 26 -2.71 -8.56 -2.54
CA THR A 26 -2.63 -8.70 -3.99
C THR A 26 -3.64 -9.71 -4.52
N GLY A 27 -3.68 -10.91 -3.92
CA GLY A 27 -4.59 -11.96 -4.33
C GLY A 27 -6.06 -11.58 -4.09
N GLY A 28 -6.35 -10.94 -2.96
CA GLY A 28 -7.69 -10.44 -2.66
C GLY A 28 -8.14 -9.34 -3.62
N LEU A 29 -7.26 -8.42 -3.99
CA LEU A 29 -7.57 -7.32 -4.92
C LEU A 29 -7.85 -7.84 -6.33
N ILE A 30 -7.03 -8.77 -6.84
CA ILE A 30 -7.23 -9.37 -8.17
C ILE A 30 -8.54 -10.15 -8.21
N ALA A 31 -8.76 -11.05 -7.24
CA ALA A 31 -9.97 -11.87 -7.21
C ALA A 31 -11.23 -11.04 -6.97
N GLY A 32 -11.16 -10.02 -6.11
CA GLY A 32 -12.26 -9.10 -5.86
C GLY A 32 -12.63 -8.26 -7.07
N LEU A 33 -11.63 -7.75 -7.82
CA LEU A 33 -11.87 -6.97 -9.03
C LEU A 33 -12.49 -7.81 -10.15
N ILE A 34 -12.01 -9.04 -10.35
CA ILE A 34 -12.59 -9.98 -11.32
C ILE A 34 -14.04 -10.32 -10.92
N ALA A 35 -14.28 -10.66 -9.66
CA ALA A 35 -15.62 -10.97 -9.18
C ALA A 35 -16.57 -9.77 -9.36
N LYS A 36 -16.15 -8.56 -8.97
CA LYS A 36 -16.93 -7.33 -9.14
C LYS A 36 -17.23 -7.04 -10.62
N GLY A 37 -16.27 -7.25 -11.52
CA GLY A 37 -16.46 -7.09 -12.96
C GLY A 37 -17.44 -8.08 -13.58
N LEU A 38 -17.54 -9.29 -13.02
CA LEU A 38 -18.45 -10.34 -13.51
C LEU A 38 -19.86 -10.24 -12.91
N THR A 39 -19.97 -9.87 -11.63
CA THR A 39 -21.26 -9.87 -10.94
C THR A 39 -21.94 -8.50 -10.90
N LEU A 40 -21.24 -7.41 -11.24
CA LEU A 40 -21.69 -6.01 -11.11
C LEU A 40 -22.25 -5.68 -9.70
N GLY A 41 -21.97 -6.54 -8.72
CA GLY A 41 -22.51 -6.46 -7.38
C GLY A 41 -21.71 -5.50 -6.51
N ASP A 42 -22.38 -4.92 -5.53
CA ASP A 42 -21.74 -4.04 -4.57
C ASP A 42 -21.00 -4.84 -3.50
N VAL A 43 -19.83 -4.35 -3.11
CA VAL A 43 -19.10 -4.92 -1.97
C VAL A 43 -19.69 -4.32 -0.69
N PRO A 44 -19.97 -5.11 0.35
CA PRO A 44 -20.47 -4.57 1.62
C PRO A 44 -19.48 -3.57 2.22
N SER A 45 -19.70 -2.27 2.01
CA SER A 45 -18.93 -1.20 2.63
C SER A 45 -19.59 -0.80 3.94
N GLY A 46 -19.13 -1.38 5.04
CA GLY A 46 -19.64 -1.08 6.39
C GLY A 46 -18.65 -0.27 7.21
N THR A 47 -19.13 0.75 7.92
CA THR A 47 -18.32 1.54 8.88
C THR A 47 -17.61 0.65 9.90
N PHE A 48 -18.28 -0.43 10.34
CA PHE A 48 -17.70 -1.42 11.26
C PHE A 48 -16.44 -2.09 10.69
N LEU A 49 -16.46 -2.48 9.42
CA LEU A 49 -15.34 -3.17 8.79
C LEU A 49 -14.14 -2.22 8.61
N SER A 50 -14.40 -0.95 8.27
CA SER A 50 -13.36 0.08 8.22
C SER A 50 -12.70 0.27 9.59
N ILE A 51 -13.49 0.45 10.66
CA ILE A 51 -12.97 0.59 12.03
C ILE A 51 -12.09 -0.59 12.43
N VAL A 52 -12.56 -1.83 12.20
CA VAL A 52 -11.78 -3.03 12.52
C VAL A 52 -10.46 -3.05 11.75
N SER A 53 -10.47 -2.72 10.46
CA SER A 53 -9.26 -2.70 9.64
C SER A 53 -8.26 -1.63 10.08
N GLN A 54 -8.74 -0.43 10.46
CA GLN A 54 -7.90 0.65 10.97
C GLN A 54 -7.26 0.27 12.33
N LEU A 55 -8.02 -0.37 13.23
CA LEU A 55 -7.50 -0.87 14.50
C LEU A 55 -6.41 -1.95 14.29
N LEU A 56 -6.59 -2.85 13.34
CA LEU A 56 -5.58 -3.86 13.01
C LEU A 56 -4.32 -3.22 12.41
N VAL A 57 -4.47 -2.23 11.52
CA VAL A 57 -3.33 -1.48 10.99
C VAL A 57 -2.58 -0.77 12.12
N ALA A 58 -3.30 -0.11 13.04
CA ALA A 58 -2.68 0.54 14.20
C ALA A 58 -1.91 -0.45 15.07
N TYR A 59 -2.49 -1.63 15.35
CA TYR A 59 -1.82 -2.70 16.09
C TYR A 59 -0.52 -3.16 15.40
N VAL A 60 -0.55 -3.37 14.08
CA VAL A 60 0.62 -3.78 13.30
C VAL A 60 1.70 -2.69 13.33
N VAL A 61 1.33 -1.41 13.18
CA VAL A 61 2.29 -0.30 13.22
C VAL A 61 2.95 -0.22 14.60
N VAL A 62 2.18 -0.29 15.68
CA VAL A 62 2.71 -0.22 17.05
C VAL A 62 3.58 -1.43 17.38
N SER A 63 3.16 -2.65 17.01
CA SER A 63 3.93 -3.88 17.28
C SER A 63 5.26 -3.95 16.53
N ASN A 64 5.38 -3.30 15.38
CA ASN A 64 6.63 -3.20 14.62
C ASN A 64 7.49 -1.97 15.01
N SER A 65 7.01 -1.12 15.91
CA SER A 65 7.73 0.11 16.30
C SER A 65 8.74 -0.16 17.42
N ASP A 66 10.01 0.12 17.18
CA ASP A 66 11.06 0.02 18.22
C ASP A 66 11.17 1.34 19.01
N VAL A 67 10.38 1.45 20.06
CA VAL A 67 10.38 2.60 20.98
C VAL A 67 11.69 2.67 21.79
N ALA A 68 12.36 1.54 22.02
CA ALA A 68 13.59 1.52 22.78
C ALA A 68 14.75 2.13 21.98
N ALA A 69 14.80 1.89 20.67
CA ALA A 69 15.73 2.58 19.77
C ALA A 69 15.53 4.10 19.78
N LEU A 70 14.27 4.55 19.76
CA LEU A 70 13.93 5.98 19.79
C LEU A 70 14.37 6.66 21.09
N ARG A 71 14.25 5.97 22.23
CA ARG A 71 14.73 6.47 23.54
C ARG A 71 16.25 6.51 23.65
N ARG A 72 16.96 5.63 22.96
CA ARG A 72 18.44 5.58 22.97
C ARG A 72 19.06 6.66 22.09
N HIS A 73 18.37 7.06 21.02
CA HIS A 73 18.84 8.05 20.05
C HIS A 73 17.82 9.15 19.78
N PRO A 74 17.45 9.96 20.79
CA PRO A 74 16.53 11.07 20.60
C PRO A 74 17.04 12.11 19.58
N GLU A 75 18.37 12.24 19.43
CA GLU A 75 19.02 13.08 18.43
C GLU A 75 18.74 12.64 16.98
N ALA A 76 18.29 11.41 16.75
CA ALA A 76 17.89 10.93 15.42
C ALA A 76 16.49 11.43 15.01
N VAL A 77 15.66 11.87 15.97
CA VAL A 77 14.28 12.29 15.70
C VAL A 77 14.21 13.51 14.76
N PRO A 78 14.98 14.60 14.98
CA PRO A 78 14.98 15.74 14.06
C PRO A 78 15.48 15.36 12.65
N ALA A 79 16.49 14.50 12.56
CA ALA A 79 17.01 14.01 11.28
C ALA A 79 15.96 13.16 10.54
N ALA A 80 15.23 12.29 11.25
CA ALA A 80 14.14 11.51 10.69
C ALA A 80 12.99 12.40 10.21
N LEU A 81 12.61 13.43 10.98
CA LEU A 81 11.60 14.41 10.57
C LEU A 81 12.02 15.17 9.32
N CYS A 82 13.27 15.62 9.25
CA CYS A 82 13.83 16.27 8.06
C CYS A 82 13.75 15.33 6.84
N TYR A 83 14.16 14.07 7.00
CA TYR A 83 14.07 13.06 5.95
C TYR A 83 12.63 12.85 5.47
N ILE A 84 11.66 12.76 6.39
CA ILE A 84 10.23 12.64 6.06
C ILE A 84 9.76 13.84 5.23
N VAL A 85 10.10 15.06 5.63
CA VAL A 85 9.70 16.28 4.90
C VAL A 85 10.29 16.29 3.49
N VAL A 86 11.57 15.95 3.34
CA VAL A 86 12.24 15.87 2.03
C VAL A 86 11.59 14.80 1.15
N LEU A 87 11.31 13.62 1.73
CA LEU A 87 10.67 12.52 1.03
C LEU A 87 9.26 12.88 0.58
N LEU A 88 8.47 13.52 1.44
CA LEU A 88 7.13 14.00 1.11
C LEU A 88 7.16 15.04 -0.03
N ALA A 89 8.08 16.00 0.04
CA ALA A 89 8.25 16.98 -1.04
C ALA A 89 8.60 16.31 -2.37
N PHE A 90 9.48 15.31 -2.34
CA PHE A 90 9.84 14.53 -3.53
C PHE A 90 8.64 13.73 -4.08
N CYS A 91 7.86 13.07 -3.22
CA CYS A 91 6.65 12.36 -3.63
C CYS A 91 5.60 13.30 -4.23
N LEU A 92 5.39 14.48 -3.66
CA LEU A 92 4.48 15.49 -4.22
C LEU A 92 4.92 15.96 -5.60
N LEU A 93 6.22 16.16 -5.79
CA LEU A 93 6.79 16.52 -7.09
C LEU A 93 6.58 15.41 -8.13
N LEU A 94 6.79 14.16 -7.75
CA LEU A 94 6.50 13.00 -8.60
C LEU A 94 5.00 12.87 -8.89
N ALA A 95 4.13 13.06 -7.90
CA ALA A 95 2.69 13.02 -8.06
C ALA A 95 2.23 14.05 -9.10
N PHE A 96 2.76 15.28 -9.05
CA PHE A 96 2.47 16.31 -10.04
C PHE A 96 2.91 15.89 -11.45
N GLY A 97 4.07 15.24 -11.58
CA GLY A 97 4.50 14.62 -12.83
C GLY A 97 3.51 13.57 -13.32
N VAL A 98 3.09 12.65 -12.45
CA VAL A 98 2.13 11.58 -12.77
C VAL A 98 0.79 12.15 -13.23
N VAL A 99 0.25 13.17 -12.54
CA VAL A 99 -0.98 13.87 -12.95
C VAL A 99 -0.81 14.44 -14.36
N ARG A 100 0.32 15.08 -14.64
CA ARG A 100 0.56 15.74 -15.94
C ARG A 100 0.76 14.78 -17.10
N PHE A 101 1.38 13.61 -16.86
CA PHE A 101 1.67 12.62 -17.89
C PHE A 101 0.54 11.60 -18.10
N PHE A 102 -0.12 11.17 -17.02
CA PHE A 102 -1.12 10.09 -17.06
C PHE A 102 -2.56 10.57 -16.87
N GLY A 103 -2.79 11.85 -16.55
CA GLY A 103 -4.14 12.40 -16.37
C GLY A 103 -4.89 11.82 -15.17
N LEU A 104 -4.18 11.26 -14.18
CA LEU A 104 -4.78 10.74 -12.95
C LEU A 104 -5.23 11.89 -12.04
N ASP A 105 -6.23 11.60 -11.20
CA ASP A 105 -6.63 12.47 -10.10
C ASP A 105 -5.46 12.72 -9.13
N LEU A 106 -5.43 13.92 -8.53
CA LEU A 106 -4.34 14.34 -7.65
C LEU A 106 -4.24 13.45 -6.41
N ASN A 107 -5.36 13.07 -5.77
CA ASN A 107 -5.33 12.20 -4.60
C ASN A 107 -4.78 10.84 -4.99
N THR A 108 -5.26 10.27 -6.11
CA THR A 108 -4.76 8.99 -6.64
C THR A 108 -3.26 9.05 -6.93
N ALA A 109 -2.76 10.12 -7.55
CA ALA A 109 -1.34 10.29 -7.84
C ALA A 109 -0.47 10.43 -6.58
N ILE A 110 -0.95 11.19 -5.57
CA ILE A 110 -0.27 11.33 -4.28
C ILE A 110 -0.18 9.97 -3.61
N TYR A 111 -1.29 9.24 -3.48
CA TYR A 111 -1.29 7.93 -2.86
C TYR A 111 -0.50 6.90 -3.68
N ALA A 112 -0.50 6.95 -5.01
CA ALA A 112 0.27 6.01 -5.85
C ALA A 112 1.79 6.21 -5.72
N THR A 113 2.25 7.43 -5.48
CA THR A 113 3.68 7.79 -5.39
C THR A 113 4.23 7.79 -3.97
N ALA A 114 3.36 7.90 -2.96
CA ALA A 114 3.76 7.88 -1.56
C ALA A 114 4.36 6.52 -1.14
N PRO A 115 5.48 6.51 -0.39
CA PRO A 115 5.96 5.33 0.30
C PRO A 115 5.12 5.07 1.55
N GLY A 116 4.89 3.80 1.85
CA GLY A 116 4.09 3.40 3.00
C GLY A 116 3.75 1.92 2.99
N GLY A 117 3.11 1.48 4.08
CA GLY A 117 2.57 0.13 4.18
C GLY A 117 1.30 0.00 3.32
N LEU A 118 1.27 -1.02 2.45
CA LEU A 118 0.17 -1.29 1.52
C LEU A 118 -1.22 -1.23 2.19
N SER A 119 -1.41 -1.95 3.28
CA SER A 119 -2.71 -2.03 3.96
C SER A 119 -3.17 -0.69 4.52
N GLY A 120 -2.27 0.09 5.13
CA GLY A 120 -2.60 1.41 5.66
C GLY A 120 -2.87 2.43 4.55
N MET A 121 -2.08 2.40 3.48
CA MET A 121 -2.29 3.28 2.32
C MET A 121 -3.61 3.00 1.60
N ALA A 122 -4.02 1.73 1.49
CA ALA A 122 -5.31 1.39 0.89
C ALA A 122 -6.49 2.02 1.64
N LEU A 123 -6.45 1.95 2.98
CA LEU A 123 -7.46 2.55 3.85
C LEU A 123 -7.49 4.07 3.74
N SER A 124 -6.34 4.71 3.92
CA SER A 124 -6.24 6.17 3.82
C SER A 124 -6.59 6.70 2.44
N ALA A 125 -6.24 5.98 1.36
CA ALA A 125 -6.61 6.34 -0.01
C ALA A 125 -8.13 6.26 -0.21
N THR A 126 -8.77 5.23 0.36
CA THR A 126 -10.23 5.07 0.29
C THR A 126 -10.93 6.21 1.02
N ASP A 127 -10.47 6.57 2.22
CA ASP A 127 -11.02 7.67 3.01
C ASP A 127 -10.79 9.05 2.35
N ALA A 128 -9.68 9.21 1.61
CA ALA A 128 -9.38 10.42 0.84
C ALA A 128 -10.08 10.49 -0.52
N GLY A 129 -10.92 9.51 -0.87
CA GLY A 129 -11.64 9.47 -2.14
C GLY A 129 -10.76 9.21 -3.36
N ALA A 130 -9.56 8.66 -3.17
CA ALA A 130 -8.68 8.27 -4.27
C ALA A 130 -9.13 6.95 -4.92
N GLU A 131 -8.73 6.75 -6.18
CA GLU A 131 -8.90 5.49 -6.90
C GLU A 131 -7.96 4.42 -6.34
N THR A 132 -8.35 3.89 -5.18
CA THR A 132 -7.54 2.98 -4.36
C THR A 132 -6.99 1.79 -5.14
N PRO A 133 -7.78 1.07 -5.96
CA PRO A 133 -7.24 -0.05 -6.74
C PRO A 133 -6.06 0.35 -7.64
N VAL A 134 -6.11 1.54 -8.25
CA VAL A 134 -5.03 2.06 -9.09
C VAL A 134 -3.78 2.32 -8.25
N SER A 135 -3.91 3.05 -7.13
CA SER A 135 -2.78 3.32 -6.22
C SER A 135 -2.12 2.06 -5.69
N MET A 136 -2.91 1.02 -5.41
CA MET A 136 -2.43 -0.27 -4.91
C MET A 136 -1.69 -1.07 -5.99
N ILE A 137 -2.12 -1.00 -7.25
CA ILE A 137 -1.39 -1.58 -8.38
C ILE A 137 -0.01 -0.94 -8.53
N PHE A 138 0.10 0.38 -8.43
CA PHE A 138 1.40 1.09 -8.48
C PHE A 138 2.35 0.61 -7.37
N HIS A 139 1.84 0.46 -6.16
CA HIS A 139 2.63 -0.07 -5.06
C HIS A 139 3.08 -1.52 -5.27
N LEU A 140 2.22 -2.35 -5.85
CA LEU A 140 2.56 -3.72 -6.18
C LEU A 140 3.69 -3.78 -7.21
N PHE A 141 3.59 -2.99 -8.28
CA PHE A 141 4.66 -2.86 -9.26
C PHE A 141 5.96 -2.41 -8.61
N ARG A 142 5.93 -1.39 -7.74
CA ARG A 142 7.12 -0.95 -6.98
C ARG A 142 7.73 -2.10 -6.17
N MET A 143 6.91 -2.87 -5.44
CA MET A 143 7.40 -3.99 -4.63
C MET A 143 8.06 -5.08 -5.47
N VAL A 144 7.46 -5.42 -6.61
CA VAL A 144 8.06 -6.39 -7.55
C VAL A 144 9.38 -5.87 -8.10
N ILE A 145 9.42 -4.61 -8.55
CA ILE A 145 10.65 -3.98 -9.07
C ILE A 145 11.74 -3.99 -8.02
N VAL A 146 11.45 -3.58 -6.77
CA VAL A 146 12.43 -3.59 -5.69
C VAL A 146 12.90 -5.01 -5.39
N LEU A 147 11.99 -5.97 -5.24
CA LEU A 147 12.34 -7.37 -4.96
C LEU A 147 13.30 -7.95 -6.02
N VAL A 148 13.05 -7.64 -7.29
CA VAL A 148 13.89 -8.08 -8.40
C VAL A 148 15.19 -7.29 -8.44
N ALA A 149 15.15 -5.97 -8.31
CA ALA A 149 16.31 -5.08 -8.44
C ALA A 149 17.31 -5.21 -7.28
N THR A 150 16.84 -5.39 -6.04
CA THR A 150 17.69 -5.48 -4.84
C THR A 150 18.86 -6.47 -4.98
N PRO A 151 18.67 -7.74 -5.38
CA PRO A 151 19.80 -8.66 -5.56
C PRO A 151 20.77 -8.20 -6.66
N PHE A 152 20.28 -7.63 -7.76
CA PHE A 152 21.13 -7.11 -8.84
C PHE A 152 21.96 -5.89 -8.41
N LEU A 153 21.35 -4.94 -7.68
CA LEU A 153 22.09 -3.82 -7.12
C LEU A 153 23.13 -4.29 -6.09
N ALA A 154 22.78 -5.24 -5.22
CA ALA A 154 23.71 -5.78 -4.23
C ALA A 154 24.95 -6.42 -4.89
N LEU A 155 24.75 -7.16 -5.99
CA LEU A 155 25.83 -7.70 -6.81
C LEU A 155 26.70 -6.61 -7.45
N PHE A 156 26.11 -5.47 -7.83
CA PHE A 156 26.85 -4.35 -8.40
C PHE A 156 27.71 -3.62 -7.36
N PHE A 157 27.21 -3.39 -6.15
CA PHE A 157 27.96 -2.71 -5.08
C PHE A 157 29.03 -3.59 -4.39
N THR A 158 28.91 -4.92 -4.50
CA THR A 158 29.89 -5.86 -3.95
C THR A 158 31.05 -6.14 -4.93
N ARG A 159 30.99 -5.59 -6.16
CA ARG A 159 32.09 -5.58 -7.13
C ARG A 159 32.85 -4.26 -7.05
#